data_AF-A0A958AY69-F1
#
_entry.id   AF-A0A958AY69-F1
#
_cell.length_a   1.000
_cell.length_b   1.000
_cell.length_c   1.000
_cell.angle_alpha   90.00
_cell.angle_beta   90.00
_cell.angle_gamma   90.00
#
_symmetry.space_group_name_H-M   'P 1'
#
loop_
_entity.id
_entity.type
_entity.pdbx_description
1 polymer ?
#
loop_
_entity_poly.entity_id
_entity_poly.type
_entity_poly.pdbx_seq_one_letter_code
_entity_poly.pdbx_strand_id
1 'polypeptide(L)'
;MFFDLPLEQLYTYRPQRVEPSDFDVFWDTTLAETRQFPLNPQFQPFDAGLSLIETVDVTFNGYGGQPIKGWLLLPHERSGPLPCVVEFIGYGGGRGHP
;
A
#
# COMPACT_ATOMS: atom_id res chain seq x y z
N MET A 1 -26.67 11.82 16.79
CA MET A 1 -27.08 10.45 16.45
C MET A 1 -26.50 10.16 15.08
N PHE A 2 -25.49 9.29 15.00
CA PHE A 2 -24.93 8.88 13.72
C PHE A 2 -25.73 7.67 13.26
N PHE A 3 -26.43 7.78 12.13
CA PHE A 3 -27.22 6.70 11.55
C PHE A 3 -27.00 6.70 10.03
N ASP A 4 -27.16 5.54 9.42
CA ASP A 4 -27.06 5.31 7.98
C ASP A 4 -28.25 4.42 7.55
N LEU A 5 -28.26 3.95 6.30
CA LEU A 5 -29.22 2.96 5.83
C LEU A 5 -29.18 1.69 6.71
N PRO A 6 -30.33 1.05 6.95
CA PRO A 6 -30.39 -0.28 7.55
C PRO A 6 -29.53 -1.30 6.80
N LEU A 7 -29.00 -2.29 7.51
CA LEU A 7 -28.06 -3.29 6.97
C LEU A 7 -28.60 -4.02 5.73
N GLU A 8 -29.88 -4.37 5.74
CA GLU A 8 -30.55 -5.04 4.62
C GLU A 8 -30.56 -4.18 3.34
N GLN A 9 -30.56 -2.86 3.48
CA GLN A 9 -30.48 -1.93 2.37
C GLN A 9 -29.04 -1.76 1.88
N LEU A 10 -28.05 -1.80 2.78
CA LEU A 10 -26.63 -1.72 2.40
C LEU A 10 -26.18 -2.87 1.48
N TYR A 11 -26.70 -4.09 1.66
CA TYR A 11 -26.38 -5.22 0.76
C TYR A 11 -26.78 -4.97 -0.70
N THR A 12 -27.80 -4.15 -0.93
CA THR A 12 -28.34 -3.88 -2.27
C THR A 12 -28.06 -2.45 -2.73
N TYR A 13 -27.35 -1.66 -1.94
CA TYR A 13 -27.04 -0.28 -2.25
C TYR A 13 -26.09 -0.18 -3.45
N ARG A 14 -26.63 0.23 -4.59
CA ARG A 14 -25.90 0.41 -5.86
C ARG A 14 -26.25 1.78 -6.45
N PRO A 15 -25.70 2.89 -5.91
CA PRO A 15 -26.00 4.22 -6.41
C PRO A 15 -25.49 4.40 -7.84
N GLN A 16 -26.09 5.34 -8.58
CA GLN A 16 -25.57 5.73 -9.89
C GLN A 16 -24.15 6.29 -9.75
N ARG A 17 -23.21 5.76 -10.53
CA ARG A 17 -21.84 6.29 -10.60
C ARG A 17 -21.74 7.38 -11.66
N VAL A 18 -21.00 8.44 -11.35
CA VAL A 18 -20.55 9.42 -12.34
C VAL A 18 -19.04 9.21 -12.49
N GLU A 19 -18.64 8.79 -13.68
CA GLU A 19 -17.25 8.52 -14.03
C GLU A 19 -16.86 9.49 -15.15
N PRO A 20 -15.75 10.25 -15.01
CA PRO A 20 -15.24 11.09 -16.08
C PRO A 20 -14.97 10.27 -17.35
N SER A 21 -15.20 10.86 -18.52
CA SER A 21 -15.04 10.17 -19.81
C SER A 21 -13.60 9.75 -20.11
N ASP A 22 -12.63 10.34 -19.40
CA ASP A 22 -11.19 10.11 -19.52
C ASP A 22 -10.60 9.35 -18.34
N PHE A 23 -11.43 8.75 -17.46
CA PHE A 23 -10.98 8.08 -16.24
C PHE A 23 -9.87 7.04 -16.50
N ASP A 24 -10.05 6.17 -17.49
CA ASP A 24 -9.05 5.15 -17.83
C ASP A 24 -7.78 5.78 -18.41
N VAL A 25 -7.93 6.76 -19.30
CA VAL A 25 -6.81 7.49 -19.93
C VAL A 25 -5.96 8.21 -18.88
N PHE A 26 -6.60 8.82 -17.89
CA PHE A 26 -5.93 9.47 -16.77
C PHE A 26 -5.04 8.49 -15.99
N TRP A 27 -5.57 7.31 -15.64
CA TRP A 27 -4.81 6.32 -14.88
C TRP A 27 -3.71 5.65 -15.70
N ASP A 28 -3.98 5.32 -16.96
CA ASP A 28 -2.98 4.76 -17.87
C ASP A 28 -1.81 5.72 -18.05
N THR A 29 -2.10 7.01 -18.26
CA THR A 29 -1.07 8.05 -18.39
C THR A 29 -0.27 8.20 -17.11
N THR A 30 -0.95 8.31 -15.96
CA THR A 30 -0.31 8.45 -14.64
C THR A 30 0.65 7.29 -14.33
N LEU A 31 0.24 6.06 -14.64
CA LEU A 31 1.08 4.88 -14.42
C LEU A 31 2.21 4.78 -15.45
N ALA A 32 1.97 5.17 -16.70
CA ALA A 32 3.00 5.21 -17.73
C ALA A 32 4.11 6.20 -17.39
N GLU A 33 3.77 7.40 -16.92
CA GLU A 33 4.72 8.41 -16.43
C GLU A 33 5.53 7.89 -15.24
N THR A 34 4.87 7.27 -14.26
CA THR A 34 5.55 6.69 -13.09
C THR A 34 6.55 5.61 -13.49
N ARG A 35 6.23 4.77 -14.48
CA ARG A 35 7.11 3.69 -14.99
C ARG A 35 8.35 4.18 -15.74
N GLN A 36 8.43 5.46 -16.09
CA GLN A 36 9.64 6.05 -16.66
C GLN A 36 10.78 6.15 -15.64
N PHE A 37 10.45 6.16 -14.35
CA PHE A 37 11.42 6.14 -13.26
C PHE A 37 11.67 4.70 -12.81
N PRO A 38 12.93 4.29 -12.58
CA PRO A 38 13.20 2.96 -12.04
C PRO A 38 12.62 2.84 -10.63
N LEU A 39 11.95 1.72 -10.32
CA LEU A 39 11.42 1.45 -8.99
C LEU A 39 12.49 1.53 -7.89
N ASN A 40 13.73 1.16 -8.23
CA ASN A 40 14.92 1.21 -7.37
C ASN A 40 14.64 0.75 -5.92
N PRO A 41 14.05 -0.45 -5.71
CA PRO A 41 13.69 -0.89 -4.37
C PRO A 41 14.96 -1.21 -3.57
N GLN A 42 15.07 -0.61 -2.40
CA GLN A 42 16.17 -0.79 -1.45
C GLN A 42 15.62 -1.42 -0.18
N PHE A 43 16.32 -2.44 0.29
CA PHE A 43 15.97 -3.23 1.46
C PHE A 43 17.15 -3.21 2.41
N GLN A 44 17.02 -2.48 3.52
CA GLN A 44 18.07 -2.35 4.53
C GLN A 44 17.64 -3.06 5.81
N PRO A 45 18.36 -4.10 6.28
CA PRO A 45 18.07 -4.70 7.57
C PRO A 45 18.06 -3.66 8.68
N PHE A 46 17.05 -3.72 9.55
CA PHE A 46 16.90 -2.83 10.68
C PHE A 46 16.77 -3.66 11.96
N ASP A 47 17.68 -3.43 12.91
CA ASP A 47 17.62 -4.11 14.20
C ASP A 47 16.54 -3.48 15.08
N ALA A 48 15.36 -4.12 15.08
CA ALA A 48 14.23 -3.76 15.93
C ALA A 48 14.23 -4.51 17.29
N GLY A 49 15.23 -5.36 17.57
CA GLY A 49 15.25 -6.19 18.77
C GLY A 49 14.18 -7.30 18.82
N LEU A 50 13.54 -7.61 17.68
CA LEU A 50 12.52 -8.64 17.56
C LEU A 50 13.16 -10.01 17.27
N SER A 51 12.82 -11.03 18.05
CA SER A 51 13.41 -12.37 17.92
C SER A 51 12.73 -13.25 16.87
N LEU A 52 11.44 -13.03 16.61
CA LEU A 52 10.64 -13.84 15.69
C LEU A 52 10.48 -13.18 14.32
N ILE A 53 10.78 -11.89 14.21
CA ILE A 53 10.53 -11.07 13.03
C ILE A 53 11.83 -10.40 12.60
N GLU A 54 12.18 -10.60 11.33
CA GLU A 54 13.19 -9.80 10.64
C GLU A 54 12.53 -8.52 10.12
N THR A 55 13.06 -7.38 10.54
CA THR A 55 12.59 -6.05 10.13
C THR A 55 13.51 -5.46 9.08
N VAL A 56 12.93 -4.99 7.98
CA VAL A 56 13.67 -4.39 6.86
C VAL A 56 13.10 -3.00 6.57
N ASP A 57 13.96 -1.99 6.61
CA ASP A 57 13.65 -0.64 6.14
C ASP A 57 13.62 -0.62 4.61
N VAL A 58 12.44 -0.31 4.06
CA VAL A 58 12.21 -0.27 2.62
C VAL A 58 12.24 1.17 2.12
N THR A 59 12.90 1.37 0.97
CA THR A 59 12.72 2.56 0.14
C THR A 59 12.42 2.14 -1.28
N PHE A 60 11.44 2.74 -1.94
CA PHE A 60 11.18 2.55 -3.37
C PHE A 60 10.70 3.85 -4.01
N ASN A 61 10.85 4.00 -5.32
CA ASN A 61 10.40 5.19 -6.03
C ASN A 61 8.92 5.06 -6.40
N GLY A 62 8.09 5.99 -5.93
CA GLY A 62 6.67 6.12 -6.24
C GLY A 62 6.40 7.17 -7.33
N TYR A 63 5.33 7.94 -7.15
CA TYR A 63 4.91 8.99 -8.09
C TYR A 63 6.06 9.95 -8.43
N GLY A 64 6.26 10.23 -9.72
CA GLY A 64 7.31 11.14 -10.20
C GLY A 64 8.74 10.72 -9.80
N GLY A 65 8.96 9.45 -9.47
CA GLY A 65 10.26 8.94 -9.01
C GLY A 65 10.61 9.28 -7.56
N GLN A 66 9.64 9.76 -6.76
CA GLN A 66 9.88 10.20 -5.39
C GLN A 66 10.12 9.00 -4.45
N PRO A 67 11.12 9.03 -3.56
CA PRO A 67 11.40 7.93 -2.64
C PRO A 67 10.33 7.83 -1.54
N ILE A 68 9.72 6.67 -1.41
CA ILE A 68 8.70 6.31 -0.42
C ILE A 68 9.26 5.27 0.54
N LYS A 69 8.93 5.42 1.83
CA LYS A 69 9.40 4.57 2.92
C LYS A 69 8.34 3.56 3.34
N GLY A 70 8.77 2.36 3.72
CA GLY A 70 7.90 1.30 4.23
C GLY A 70 8.65 0.32 5.14
N TRP A 71 7.93 -0.58 5.79
CA TRP A 71 8.51 -1.71 6.51
C TRP A 71 8.21 -3.00 5.76
N LEU A 72 9.20 -3.88 5.65
CA LEU A 72 8.99 -5.27 5.28
C LEU A 72 9.27 -6.11 6.52
N LEU A 73 8.25 -6.82 6.98
CA LEU A 73 8.30 -7.67 8.16
C LEU A 73 8.23 -9.12 7.71
N LEU A 74 9.23 -9.91 8.08
CA LEU A 74 9.37 -11.30 7.66
C LEU A 74 9.48 -12.19 8.89
N PRO A 75 8.83 -13.36 8.93
CA PRO A 75 9.15 -14.39 9.90
C PRO A 75 10.64 -14.75 9.81
N HIS A 76 11.33 -14.79 10.95
CA HIS A 76 12.76 -15.11 11.00
C HIS A 76 13.01 -16.52 10.48
N GLU A 77 12.21 -17.49 10.92
CA GLU A 77 12.26 -18.87 10.43
C GLU A 77 11.33 -19.05 9.22
N ARG A 78 11.93 -19.35 8.07
CA ARG A 78 11.20 -19.61 6.81
C ARG A 78 11.98 -20.59 5.93
N SER A 79 11.28 -21.53 5.31
CA SER A 79 11.87 -22.59 4.47
C SER A 79 11.59 -22.45 2.97
N GLY A 80 10.91 -21.38 2.55
CA GLY A 80 10.55 -21.13 1.16
C GLY A 80 9.84 -19.79 0.95
N PRO A 81 9.29 -19.55 -0.26
CA PRO A 81 8.50 -18.36 -0.55
C PRO A 81 7.30 -18.24 0.40
N LEU A 82 7.01 -17.01 0.81
CA LEU A 82 5.89 -16.68 1.70
C LEU A 82 4.80 -15.92 0.94
N PRO A 83 3.53 -16.04 1.33
CA PRO A 83 2.53 -15.05 0.95
C PRO A 83 2.91 -13.67 1.51
N CYS A 84 2.45 -12.61 0.85
CA CYS A 84 2.74 -11.24 1.24
C CYS A 84 1.44 -10.44 1.37
N VAL A 85 1.38 -9.62 2.42
CA VAL A 85 0.32 -8.62 2.61
C VAL A 85 0.93 -7.25 2.41
N VAL A 86 0.35 -6.45 1.51
CA VAL A 86 0.69 -5.04 1.34
C VAL A 86 -0.33 -4.23 2.12
N GLU A 87 0.11 -3.59 3.21
CA GLU A 87 -0.76 -2.82 4.10
C GLU A 87 -0.70 -1.32 3.76
N PHE A 88 -1.88 -0.70 3.66
CA PHE A 88 -2.03 0.76 3.55
C PHE A 88 -2.47 1.35 4.88
N ILE A 89 -2.03 2.57 5.15
CA ILE A 89 -2.20 3.22 6.45
C ILE A 89 -3.41 4.16 6.41
N GLY A 90 -4.17 4.20 7.51
CA GLY A 90 -5.30 5.12 7.69
C GLY A 90 -4.88 6.60 7.71
N TYR A 91 -5.85 7.48 7.47
CA TYR A 91 -5.63 8.93 7.41
C TYR A 91 -5.02 9.48 8.72
N GLY A 92 -4.01 10.34 8.59
CA GLY A 92 -3.27 10.93 9.73
C GLY A 92 -2.18 10.03 10.31
N GLY A 93 -2.01 8.80 9.80
CA GLY A 93 -0.95 7.89 10.20
C GLY A 93 0.31 8.00 9.35
N GLY A 94 1.32 7.25 9.77
CA GLY A 94 2.53 6.95 9.01
C GLY A 94 3.03 5.56 9.40
N ARG A 95 4.10 5.07 8.78
CA ARG A 95 4.58 3.68 8.96
C ARG A 95 4.98 3.30 10.40
N GLY A 96 5.02 4.27 11.31
CA GLY A 96 5.36 4.06 12.72
C GLY A 96 6.80 3.57 12.92
N HIS A 97 7.10 3.19 14.17
CA HIS A 97 8.25 2.36 14.49
C HIS A 97 7.86 0.88 14.29
N PRO A 98 8.78 0.05 13.78
CA PRO A 98 8.53 -1.37 13.57
C PRO A 98 8.47 -2.15 14.89
#